data_AF-A0A240UQ34-F1
#
_entry.id   AF-A0A240UQ34-F1
#
_cell.length_a   1.000
_cell.length_b   1.000
_cell.length_c   1.000
_cell.angle_alpha   90.00
_cell.angle_beta   90.00
_cell.angle_gamma   90.00
#
_symmetry.space_group_name_H-M   'P 1'
#
loop_
_entity.id
_entity.type
_entity.pdbx_description
1 polymer ?
#
loop_
_entity_poly.entity_id
_entity_poly.type
_entity_poly.pdbx_seq_one_letter_code
_entity_poly.pdbx_strand_id
1 'polypeptide(L)' 'MNIDISLSISMALTDLSRQMLEQGKTQADTLVCAKGCLYRASMTLDPVTEENLQDVINEYLPEKSS' A
#
# COMPACT_ATOMS: atom_id res chain seq x y z
N MET A 1 18.24 1.15 7.04
CA MET A 1 17.11 1.05 8.00
C MET A 1 16.19 -0.01 7.43
N ASN A 2 16.16 -1.23 7.97
CA ASN A 2 15.34 -2.31 7.40
C ASN A 2 13.90 -2.09 7.89
N ILE A 3 13.00 -1.68 7.00
CA ILE A 3 11.61 -1.35 7.33
C ILE A 3 10.83 -2.66 7.26
N ASP A 4 11.01 -3.51 8.27
CA ASP A 4 10.21 -4.71 8.41
C ASP A 4 8.80 -4.25 8.83
N ILE A 5 7.93 -4.03 7.84
CA ILE A 5 6.52 -3.73 8.07
C ILE A 5 5.92 -4.99 8.67
N SER A 6 5.46 -4.91 9.92
CA SER A 6 4.79 -6.04 10.57
C SER A 6 3.68 -6.59 9.66
N LEU A 7 3.60 -7.91 9.48
CA LEU A 7 2.57 -8.59 8.70
C LEU A 7 1.15 -8.09 9.02
N SER A 8 0.90 -7.74 10.29
CA SER A 8 -0.36 -7.16 10.75
C SER A 8 -0.74 -5.85 10.04
N ILE A 9 0.25 -4.99 9.77
CA ILE A 9 0.07 -3.72 9.05
C ILE A 9 -0.21 -4.00 7.57
N SER A 10 0.55 -4.91 6.95
CA SER A 10 0.33 -5.30 5.54
C SER A 10 -1.07 -5.87 5.31
N MET A 11 -1.56 -6.70 6.23
CA MET A 11 -2.93 -7.21 6.19
C MET A 11 -3.96 -6.08 6.35
N ALA A 12 -3.80 -5.21 7.33
CA ALA A 12 -4.71 -4.08 7.55
C ALA A 12 -4.78 -3.13 6.36
N LEU A 13 -3.64 -2.84 5.72
CA LEU A 13 -3.58 -2.02 4.49
C LEU A 13 -4.27 -2.71 3.31
N THR A 14 -4.13 -4.03 3.18
CA THR A 14 -4.80 -4.83 2.14
C THR A 14 -6.32 -4.85 2.33
N ASP A 15 -6.79 -4.97 3.57
CA ASP A 15 -8.23 -4.94 3.86
C ASP A 15 -8.82 -3.54 3.64
N LEU A 16 -8.06 -2.49 3.99
CA LEU A 16 -8.47 -1.11 3.72
C LEU A 16 -8.55 -0.84 2.20
N SER A 17 -7.54 -1.26 1.43
CA SER A 17 -7.55 -1.07 -0.03
C SER A 17 -8.72 -1.78 -0.69
N ARG A 18 -9.05 -3.00 -0.25
CA ARG A 18 -10.26 -3.72 -0.73
C ARG A 18 -11.54 -2.92 -0.46
N GLN A 19 -11.73 -2.44 0.77
CA GLN A 19 -12.92 -1.65 1.12
C GLN A 19 -13.02 -0.35 0.33
N MET A 20 -11.88 0.31 0.06
CA MET A 20 -11.84 1.52 -0.77
C MET A 20 -12.34 1.21 -2.18
N LEU A 21 -11.84 0.14 -2.81
CA LEU A 21 -12.24 -0.28 -4.15
C LEU A 21 -13.73 -0.67 -4.22
N GLU A 22 -14.24 -1.41 -3.23
CA GLU A 22 -15.66 -1.77 -3.14
C GLU A 22 -16.58 -0.54 -3.03
N GLN A 23 -16.08 0.56 -2.47
CA GLN A 23 -16.81 1.82 -2.33
C GLN A 23 -16.54 2.81 -3.49
N GLY A 24 -15.76 2.42 -4.50
CA GLY A 24 -15.35 3.30 -5.59
C GLY A 24 -14.50 4.50 -5.14
N LYS A 25 -13.76 4.36 -4.02
CA LYS A 25 -12.88 5.38 -3.48
C LYS A 25 -11.43 5.08 -3.85
N THR A 26 -10.70 6.12 -4.21
CA THR A 26 -9.25 6.07 -4.45
C THR A 26 -8.45 6.71 -3.32
N GLN A 27 -9.11 7.31 -2.32
CA GLN A 27 -8.45 7.93 -1.17
C GLN A 27 -9.17 7.63 0.13
N ALA A 28 -8.41 7.38 1.19
CA ALA A 28 -8.94 7.22 2.54
C ALA A 28 -7.94 7.73 3.59
N ASP A 29 -8.50 8.19 4.70
CA ASP A 29 -7.76 8.48 5.93
C ASP A 29 -8.17 7.48 7.00
N THR A 30 -7.20 6.99 7.77
CA THR A 30 -7.42 6.10 8.91
C THR A 30 -6.51 6.43 10.08
N LEU A 31 -6.76 5.84 11.25
CA LEU A 31 -5.91 5.93 12.42
C LEU A 31 -5.21 4.59 12.66
N VAL A 32 -3.89 4.65 12.83
CA VAL A 32 -3.05 3.48 13.12
C VAL A 32 -2.44 3.66 14.50
N CYS A 33 -2.57 2.64 15.35
CA CYS A 33 -1.86 2.58 16.63
C CYS A 33 -0.58 1.75 16.44
N ALA A 34 0.58 2.34 16.66
CA ALA A 34 1.86 1.66 16.59
C ALA A 34 2.78 2.14 17.71
N LYS A 35 3.43 1.19 18.40
CA LYS A 35 4.37 1.48 19.51
C LYS A 35 3.79 2.42 20.59
N GLY A 36 2.48 2.30 20.87
CA GLY A 36 1.79 3.13 21.85
C GLY A 36 1.40 4.54 21.39
N CYS A 37 1.65 4.88 20.12
CA CYS A 37 1.28 6.16 19.53
C CYS A 37 0.17 5.99 18.49
N LEU A 38 -0.72 6.98 18.39
CA LEU A 38 -1.72 7.08 17.33
C LEU A 38 -1.19 7.95 16.19
N TYR A 39 -1.31 7.46 14.97
CA TYR A 39 -0.92 8.15 13.74
C TYR A 39 -2.14 8.28 12.83
N ARG A 40 -2.27 9.43 12.16
CA ARG A 40 -3.14 9.52 10.98
C ARG A 40 -2.36 8.94 9.79
N ALA A 41 -2.94 7.93 9.15
CA ALA A 41 -2.44 7.38 7.91
C ALA A 41 -3.38 7.77 6.78
N SER A 42 -2.81 8.24 5.68
CA SER A 42 -3.53 8.52 4.44
C SER A 42 -3.10 7.50 3.40
N MET A 43 -4.06 6.94 2.69
CA MET A 43 -3.85 5.97 1.63
C MET A 43 -4.47 6.46 0.33
N THR A 44 -3.73 6.33 -0.76
CA THR A 44 -4.19 6.58 -2.13
C THR A 44 -4.03 5.31 -2.96
N LEU A 45 -4.99 5.09 -3.86
CA LEU A 45 -4.98 4.05 -4.88
C LEU A 45 -4.98 4.73 -6.24
N ASP A 46 -3.82 4.74 -6.87
CA ASP A 46 -3.64 5.29 -8.21
C ASP A 46 -3.81 4.17 -9.24
N PRO A 47 -4.76 4.28 -10.18
CA PRO A 47 -4.96 3.26 -11.19
C PRO A 47 -3.76 3.20 -12.14
N VAL A 48 -3.26 2.00 -12.37
CA VAL A 48 -2.21 1.75 -13.36
C VAL A 48 -2.90 1.45 -14.69
N THR A 49 -2.54 2.20 -15.72
CA THR A 49 -3.01 1.95 -17.10
C THR A 49 -2.32 0.71 -17.66
N GLU A 50 -2.95 0.03 -18.61
CA GLU A 50 -2.36 -1.14 -19.27
C GLU A 50 -1.00 -0.83 -19.91
N GLU A 51 -0.87 0.37 -20.49
CA GLU A 51 0.35 0.87 -21.11
C GLU A 51 1.53 0.99 -20.13
N ASN A 52 1.25 1.33 -18.87
CA ASN A 52 2.26 1.55 -17.82
C ASN A 52 2.47 0.33 -16.92
N LEU A 53 1.64 -0.72 -17.06
CA LEU A 53 1.65 -1.87 -16.16
C LEU A 53 3.00 -2.56 -16.10
N GLN A 54 3.65 -2.74 -17.26
CA GLN A 54 4.92 -3.43 -17.34
C GLN A 54 6.05 -2.64 -16.64
N ASP A 55 6.04 -1.32 -16.79
CA ASP A 55 7.04 -0.45 -16.17
C ASP A 55 6.88 -0.45 -14.65
N VAL A 56 5.65 -0.34 -14.14
CA VAL A 56 5.36 -0.41 -12.71
C VAL A 56 5.76 -1.77 -12.12
N ILE A 57 5.48 -2.88 -12.81
CA ILE A 57 5.92 -4.22 -12.35
C ILE A 57 7.45 -4.29 -12.24
N ASN A 58 8.15 -3.74 -13.23
CA ASN A 58 9.61 -3.76 -13.26
C ASN A 58 10.24 -2.94 -12.13
N GLU A 59 9.59 -1.86 -11.67
CA GLU A 59 10.06 -1.07 -10.52
C GLU A 59 10.03 -1.85 -9.19
N TYR A 60 9.08 -2.78 -9.03
CA TYR A 60 8.93 -3.58 -7.81
C TYR A 60 9.75 -4.87 -7.81
N LEU A 61 10.30 -5.28 -8.97
CA LEU A 61 11.17 -6.44 -9.06
C LEU A 61 12.62 -6.01 -8.84
N PRO A 62 13.30 -6.48 -7.79
CA PRO A 62 14.72 -6.18 -7.62
C PRO A 62 15.50 -6.71 -8.82
N GLU A 63 16.41 -5.89 -9.38
CA GLU A 63 17.31 -6.36 -10.44
C GLU A 63 17.98 -7.65 -9.99
N LYS A 64 17.89 -8.70 -10.80
CA LYS A 64 18.68 -9.91 -10.58
C LYS A 64 20.15 -9.50 -10.58
N SER A 65 20.74 -9.43 -9.39
CA SER A 65 22.19 -9.35 -9.26
C SER A 65 22.77 -10.60 -9.91
N SER A 66 23.39 -10.42 -11.08
CA SER A 66 24.19 -11.45 -11.75
C SER A 66 25.49 -11.70 -11.02
#